data_AF-A0A5J5FFP3-F1
#
_entry.id   AF-A0A5J5FFP3-F1
#
_cell.length_a   1.000
_cell.length_b   1.000
_cell.length_c   1.000
_cell.angle_alpha   90.00
_cell.angle_beta   90.00
_cell.angle_gamma   90.00
#
_symmetry.space_group_name_H-M   'P 1'
#
loop_
_entity.id
_entity.type
_entity.pdbx_description
1 polymer ?
#
loop_
_entity_poly.entity_id
_entity_poly.type
_entity_poly.pdbx_seq_one_letter_code
_entity_poly.pdbx_strand_id
1 'polypeptide(L)'
;MALILLIPFLASGGNNISNVLSRIDEIAISISAVLISLLWIPIAFEFFSTDENKRMIARTRLKNAAIGTFIYVLAVSGLLYAIFNYIITGS
;
A
#
# COMPACT_ATOMS: atom_id res chain seq x y z
N MET A 1 -44.54 8.78 7.13
CA MET A 1 -44.01 7.43 7.45
C MET A 1 -43.03 6.95 6.38
N ALA A 2 -43.36 6.99 5.08
CA ALA A 2 -42.44 6.62 3.99
C ALA A 2 -41.17 7.51 3.89
N LEU A 3 -41.28 8.81 4.18
CA LEU A 3 -40.15 9.75 4.12
C LEU A 3 -39.06 9.49 5.19
N ILE A 4 -39.42 8.89 6.33
CA ILE A 4 -38.49 8.56 7.43
C ILE A 4 -37.63 7.33 7.10
N LEU A 5 -38.14 6.40 6.26
CA LEU A 5 -37.40 5.21 5.83
C LEU A 5 -36.41 5.49 4.69
N LEU A 6 -36.55 6.63 4.00
CA LEU A 6 -35.71 6.99 2.86
C LEU A 6 -34.32 7.49 3.30
N ILE A 7 -34.24 8.14 4.47
CA ILE A 7 -33.00 8.66 5.07
C ILE A 7 -32.02 7.52 5.42
N PRO A 8 -32.41 6.45 6.14
CA PRO A 8 -31.51 5.33 6.41
C PRO A 8 -31.21 4.49 5.17
N PHE A 9 -32.09 4.42 4.18
CA PHE A 9 -31.85 3.69 2.92
C PHE A 9 -30.74 4.36 2.08
N LEU A 10 -30.79 5.68 1.90
CA LEU A 10 -29.74 6.44 1.20
C LEU A 10 -28.43 6.47 1.99
N ALA A 11 -28.49 6.58 3.32
CA ALA A 11 -27.30 6.52 4.18
C ALA A 11 -26.65 5.13 4.14
N SER A 12 -27.43 4.05 4.16
CA SER A 12 -26.92 2.68 4.06
C SER A 12 -26.17 2.45 2.74
N GLY A 13 -26.73 2.88 1.60
CA GLY A 13 -26.07 2.74 0.30
C GLY A 13 -24.69 3.39 0.24
N GLY A 14 -24.55 4.64 0.71
CA GLY A 14 -23.26 5.34 0.76
C GLY A 14 -22.27 4.74 1.76
N ASN A 15 -22.76 4.30 2.92
CA ASN A 15 -21.93 3.70 3.96
C ASN A 15 -21.35 2.34 3.55
N ASN A 16 -22.09 1.53 2.80
CA ASN A 16 -21.61 0.22 2.33
C ASN A 16 -20.43 0.35 1.37
N ILE A 17 -20.49 1.30 0.42
CA ILE A 17 -19.42 1.55 -0.53
C ILE A 17 -18.18 2.10 0.17
N SER A 18 -18.36 3.06 1.08
CA SER A 18 -17.27 3.62 1.89
C SER A 18 -16.58 2.54 2.74
N ASN A 19 -17.36 1.62 3.35
CA ASN A 19 -16.81 0.53 4.15
C ASN A 19 -16.02 -0.48 3.30
N VAL A 20 -16.50 -0.82 2.11
CA VAL A 20 -15.77 -1.73 1.21
C VAL A 20 -14.46 -1.09 0.74
N LEU A 21 -14.47 0.20 0.41
CA LEU A 21 -13.29 0.94 0.00
C LEU A 21 -12.24 0.99 1.12
N SER A 22 -12.68 1.30 2.36
CA SER A 22 -11.79 1.33 3.52
C SER A 22 -11.14 -0.02 3.80
N ARG A 23 -11.86 -1.12 3.60
CA ARG A 23 -11.30 -2.47 3.78
C ARG A 23 -10.27 -2.82 2.70
N ILE A 24 -10.51 -2.43 1.46
CA ILE A 24 -9.54 -2.64 0.36
C ILE A 24 -8.25 -1.86 0.65
N ASP A 25 -8.37 -0.61 1.10
CA ASP A 25 -7.22 0.22 1.45
C ASP A 25 -6.44 -0.37 2.64
N GLU A 26 -7.14 -0.81 3.68
CA GLU A 26 -6.53 -1.45 4.85
C GLU A 26 -5.79 -2.76 4.49
N ILE A 27 -6.36 -3.57 3.60
CA ILE A 27 -5.71 -4.79 3.08
C ILE A 27 -4.49 -4.43 2.24
N ALA A 28 -4.59 -3.43 1.36
CA ALA A 28 -3.48 -2.99 0.53
C ALA A 28 -2.30 -2.48 1.37
N ILE A 29 -2.58 -1.64 2.37
CA ILE A 29 -1.59 -1.12 3.32
C ILE A 29 -0.92 -2.27 4.08
N SER A 30 -1.71 -3.24 4.58
CA SER A 30 -1.20 -4.39 5.31
C SER A 30 -0.25 -5.25 4.47
N ILE A 31 -0.63 -5.59 3.23
CA ILE A 31 0.20 -6.39 2.32
C ILE A 31 1.48 -5.62 1.94
N SER A 32 1.37 -4.33 1.64
CA SER A 32 2.53 -3.49 1.34
C SER A 32 3.50 -3.39 2.52
N ALA A 33 3.00 -3.26 3.75
CA ALA A 33 3.84 -3.21 4.94
C ALA A 33 4.64 -4.51 5.14
N VAL A 34 4.01 -5.67 4.92
CA VAL A 34 4.67 -6.98 4.98
C VAL A 34 5.76 -7.09 3.91
N LEU A 35 5.45 -6.78 2.65
CA LEU A 35 6.41 -6.86 1.54
C LEU A 35 7.62 -5.95 1.75
N ILE A 36 7.39 -4.71 2.18
CA ILE A 36 8.45 -3.75 2.47
C ILE A 36 9.30 -4.25 3.65
N SER A 37 8.67 -4.73 4.73
CA SER A 37 9.41 -5.25 5.87
C SER A 37 10.34 -6.41 5.46
N LEU A 38 9.85 -7.34 4.63
CA LEU A 38 10.59 -8.51 4.19
C LEU A 38 11.80 -8.15 3.33
N LEU A 39 11.66 -7.13 2.48
CA LEU A 39 12.75 -6.60 1.65
C LEU A 39 13.88 -6.00 2.50
N TRP A 40 13.54 -5.37 3.63
CA TRP A 40 14.49 -4.67 4.48
C TRP A 40 15.24 -5.57 5.48
N ILE A 41 14.74 -6.78 5.75
CA ILE A 41 15.37 -7.76 6.66
C ILE A 41 16.86 -8.01 6.34
N PRO A 42 17.26 -8.44 5.13
CA PRO A 42 18.67 -8.74 4.84
C PRO A 42 19.57 -7.51 4.93
N ILE A 43 19.03 -6.32 4.63
CA ILE A 43 19.76 -5.06 4.66
C ILE A 43 20.08 -4.66 6.10
N ALA A 44 19.11 -4.83 7.01
CA ALA A 44 19.32 -4.57 8.43
C ALA A 44 20.41 -5.49 9.00
N PHE A 45 20.37 -6.79 8.67
CA PHE A 45 21.41 -7.74 9.11
C PHE A 45 22.81 -7.39 8.59
N GLU A 46 22.94 -7.00 7.31
CA GLU A 46 24.24 -6.60 6.75
C GLU A 46 24.74 -5.24 7.26
N PHE A 47 23.83 -4.31 7.59
CA PHE A 47 24.17 -2.98 8.11
C PHE A 47 24.65 -3.01 9.56
N PHE A 48 24.10 -3.90 10.40
CA PHE A 48 24.50 -4.06 11.80
C PHE A 48 25.69 -5.03 12.01
N SER A 49 26.27 -5.60 10.96
CA SER A 49 27.44 -6.49 11.04
C SER A 49 28.74 -5.70 11.28
N THR A 50 29.63 -6.19 12.15
CA THR A 50 30.88 -5.55 12.62
C THR A 50 31.99 -5.40 11.55
N ASP A 51 31.85 -6.03 10.38
CA ASP A 51 32.82 -5.96 9.28
C ASP A 51 32.66 -4.68 8.44
N GLU A 52 33.68 -3.82 8.41
CA GLU A 52 33.71 -2.56 7.65
C GLU A 52 33.44 -2.76 6.14
N ASN A 53 33.98 -3.84 5.55
CA ASN A 53 33.75 -4.21 4.16
C ASN A 53 32.30 -4.63 3.89
N LYS A 54 31.67 -5.36 4.81
CA LYS A 54 30.26 -5.76 4.69
C LYS A 54 29.34 -4.56 4.85
N ARG A 55 29.68 -3.61 5.72
CA ARG A 55 28.92 -2.36 5.90
C ARG A 55 28.94 -1.46 4.67
N MET A 56 30.04 -1.44 3.92
CA MET A 56 30.14 -0.67 2.68
C MET A 56 29.31 -1.30 1.54
N ILE A 57 29.31 -2.63 1.43
CA ILE A 57 28.44 -3.38 0.49
C ILE A 57 26.96 -3.24 0.88
N ALA A 58 26.66 -3.26 2.18
CA ALA A 58 25.32 -3.07 2.72
C ALA A 58 24.73 -1.71 2.33
N ARG A 59 25.55 -0.63 2.28
CA ARG A 59 25.10 0.70 1.82
C ARG A 59 24.68 0.71 0.34
N THR A 60 25.38 -0.02 -0.52
CA THR A 60 25.02 -0.16 -1.94
C THR A 60 23.72 -0.96 -2.10
N ARG A 61 23.56 -2.04 -1.33
CA ARG A 61 22.33 -2.84 -1.30
C ARG A 61 21.15 -2.08 -0.71
N LEU A 62 21.39 -1.23 0.29
CA LEU A 62 20.40 -0.32 0.87
C LEU A 62 19.90 0.69 -0.17
N LYS A 63 20.79 1.28 -0.99
CA LYS A 63 20.39 2.14 -2.11
C LYS A 63 19.52 1.38 -3.11
N ASN A 64 19.89 0.16 -3.48
CA ASN A 64 19.13 -0.65 -4.44
C ASN A 64 17.75 -1.04 -3.90
N ALA A 65 17.63 -1.37 -2.62
CA ALA A 65 16.35 -1.68 -2.00
C ALA A 65 15.47 -0.45 -1.76
N ALA A 66 16.07 0.71 -1.44
CA ALA A 66 15.35 1.98 -1.37
C ALA A 66 14.76 2.34 -2.75
N ILE A 67 15.54 2.16 -3.82
CA ILE A 67 15.09 2.31 -5.20
C ILE A 67 13.95 1.31 -5.51
N GLY A 68 14.10 0.05 -5.12
CA GLY A 68 13.04 -0.96 -5.27
C GLY A 68 11.74 -0.60 -4.54
N THR A 69 11.85 -0.06 -3.32
CA THR A 69 10.71 0.41 -2.52
C THR A 69 10.03 1.60 -3.21
N PHE A 70 10.82 2.53 -3.77
CA PHE A 70 10.31 3.69 -4.48
C PHE A 70 9.57 3.31 -5.77
N ILE A 71 10.14 2.39 -6.56
CA ILE A 71 9.50 1.85 -7.76
C ILE A 71 8.21 1.10 -7.40
N TYR A 72 8.22 0.32 -6.31
CA TYR A 72 7.03 -0.38 -5.82
C TYR A 72 5.90 0.61 -5.47
N VAL A 73 6.19 1.67 -4.72
CA VAL A 73 5.18 2.69 -4.36
C VAL A 73 4.62 3.40 -5.59
N LEU A 74 5.47 3.72 -6.58
CA LEU A 74 5.02 4.31 -7.85
C LEU A 74 4.13 3.35 -8.64
N ALA A 75 4.49 2.07 -8.70
CA ALA A 75 3.71 1.04 -9.37
C ALA A 75 2.35 0.82 -8.70
N VAL A 76 2.32 0.72 -7.37
CA VAL A 76 1.08 0.55 -6.60
C VAL A 76 0.20 1.79 -6.71
N SER A 77 0.75 3.00 -6.60
CA SER A 77 0.00 4.25 -6.77
C SER A 77 -0.60 4.39 -8.18
N GLY A 78 0.18 4.03 -9.20
CA GLY A 78 -0.28 4.03 -10.60
C GLY A 78 -1.36 2.99 -10.87
N LEU A 79 -1.21 1.79 -10.31
CA LEU A 79 -2.21 0.71 -10.40
C LEU A 79 -3.51 1.12 -9.69
N LEU A 80 -3.43 1.68 -8.48
CA LEU A 80 -4.60 2.17 -7.75
C LEU A 80 -5.31 3.24 -8.57
N TYR A 81 -4.57 4.23 -9.09
CA TYR A 81 -5.15 5.28 -9.93
C TYR A 81 -5.86 4.71 -11.16
N ALA A 82 -5.24 3.74 -11.85
CA ALA A 82 -5.84 3.10 -13.01
C ALA A 82 -7.14 2.35 -12.65
N ILE A 83 -7.15 1.62 -11.53
CA ILE A 83 -8.34 0.91 -11.04
C ILE A 83 -9.45 1.90 -10.64
N PHE A 84 -9.12 2.96 -9.91
CA PHE A 84 -10.08 3.98 -9.52
C PHE A 84 -10.64 4.72 -10.73
N ASN A 85 -9.78 5.10 -11.68
CA ASN A 85 -10.22 5.73 -12.93
C ASN A 85 -11.13 4.80 -13.74
N TYR A 86 -10.82 3.50 -13.79
CA TYR A 86 -11.66 2.49 -14.44
C TYR A 86 -13.03 2.36 -13.77
N ILE A 87 -13.09 2.30 -12.43
CA ILE A 87 -14.34 2.22 -11.66
C ILE A 87 -15.19 3.49 -11.83
N ILE A 88 -14.57 4.67 -11.82
CA ILE A 88 -15.28 5.96 -11.90
C ILE A 88 -15.74 6.25 -13.34
N THR A 89 -14.91 5.93 -14.33
CA THR A 89 -15.20 6.25 -15.74
C THR A 89 -16.05 5.17 -16.41
N GLY A 90 -16.09 3.95 -15.84
CA GLY A 90 -16.93 2.85 -16.31
C GLY A 90 -16.55 2.30 -17.70
N SER A 91 -15.33 2.57 -18.17
CA SER A 91 -14.77 2.16 -19.47
C SER A 91 -13.40 1.52 -19.28
#